data_AF-X1R080-F1
#
_entry.id   AF-X1R080-F1
#
_cell.length_a   1.000
_cell.length_b   1.000
_cell.length_c   1.000
_cell.angle_alpha   90.00
_cell.angle_beta   90.00
_cell.angle_gamma   90.00
#
_symmetry.space_group_name_H-M   'P 1'
#
loop_
_entity.id
_entity.type
_entity.pdbx_description
1 polymer ?
#
loop_
_entity_poly.entity_id
_entity_poly.type
_entity_poly.pdbx_seq_one_letter_code
_entity_poly.pdbx_strand_id
1 'polypeptide(L)'
;MLKNLEERINTIQLPPSKPNPFETLTETEFDVMELLIRGCGNLEIAEIQYTSKNTVRTHIKHIYSKLGVLGKDRHGKDGKATILYMIYHPKSFLDSYTKEELKNVKLIDNLTPRQLSVLEYYAMGFSYKKIADKLKISKNTVKNSHLFNIFYKLYLEEKDAHKKNIKAMRLYILRHPEIIHHKPSKNPQLLCFSIPQQFLKKRQYSSIYGKRKKEQGHFFNSRRFTSLGKTS
;
A
#
# COMPACT_ATOMS: atom_id res chain seq x y z
N MET A 1 -16.89 -3.64 -14.55
CA MET A 1 -16.18 -3.67 -13.25
C MET A 1 -14.92 -2.82 -13.27
N LEU A 2 -13.94 -3.06 -14.16
CA LEU A 2 -12.69 -2.28 -14.23
C LEU A 2 -12.89 -0.79 -14.54
N LYS A 3 -13.70 -0.46 -15.57
CA LYS A 3 -14.04 0.94 -15.92
C LYS A 3 -14.61 1.74 -14.73
N ASN A 4 -15.46 1.10 -13.92
CA ASN A 4 -16.05 1.72 -12.73
C ASN A 4 -15.01 1.96 -11.61
N LEU A 5 -14.00 1.08 -11.47
CA LEU A 5 -12.90 1.27 -10.51
C LEU A 5 -11.96 2.40 -10.94
N GLU A 6 -11.63 2.47 -12.23
CA GLU A 6 -10.84 3.56 -12.82
C GLU A 6 -11.53 4.91 -12.61
N GLU A 7 -12.82 5.01 -12.92
CA GLU A 7 -13.63 6.21 -12.69
C GLU A 7 -13.63 6.61 -11.22
N ARG A 8 -13.88 5.67 -10.29
CA ARG A 8 -13.89 5.92 -8.84
C ARG A 8 -12.53 6.39 -8.30
N ILE A 9 -11.42 5.83 -8.80
CA ILE A 9 -10.08 6.22 -8.36
C ILE A 9 -9.69 7.59 -8.91
N ASN A 10 -10.13 7.94 -10.13
CA ASN A 10 -9.79 9.22 -10.73
C ASN A 10 -10.51 10.42 -10.09
N THR A 11 -11.70 10.22 -9.50
CA THR A 11 -12.44 11.29 -8.80
C THR A 11 -11.89 11.64 -7.41
N ILE A 12 -10.90 10.88 -6.93
CA ILE A 12 -10.38 10.94 -5.56
C ILE A 12 -9.21 11.93 -5.37
N GLN A 13 -8.73 12.54 -6.45
CA GLN A 13 -7.58 13.44 -6.41
C GLN A 13 -7.78 14.55 -5.36
N LEU A 14 -6.77 14.72 -4.50
CA LEU A 14 -6.74 15.82 -3.53
C LEU A 14 -6.80 17.17 -4.27
N PRO A 15 -7.34 18.23 -3.64
CA PRO A 15 -7.30 19.56 -4.22
C PRO A 15 -5.84 19.95 -4.53
N PRO A 16 -5.56 20.56 -5.70
CA PRO A 16 -4.20 20.77 -6.26
C PRO A 16 -3.28 21.67 -5.42
N SER A 17 -3.72 22.10 -4.24
CA SER A 17 -3.02 23.04 -3.36
C SER A 17 -1.92 22.43 -2.47
N LYS A 18 -1.81 21.10 -2.37
CA LYS A 18 -0.81 20.45 -1.50
C LYS A 18 0.33 19.85 -2.33
N PRO A 19 1.61 20.13 -1.98
CA PRO A 19 2.75 19.53 -2.65
C PRO A 19 2.72 18.01 -2.47
N ASN A 20 3.16 17.28 -3.49
CA ASN A 20 3.24 15.84 -3.44
C ASN A 20 4.36 15.41 -2.46
N PRO A 21 4.06 14.75 -1.33
CA PRO A 21 5.08 14.39 -0.35
C PRO A 21 6.11 13.40 -0.90
N PHE A 22 5.77 12.65 -1.96
CA PHE A 22 6.67 11.72 -2.62
C PHE A 22 7.80 12.44 -3.39
N GLU A 23 7.65 13.72 -3.73
CA GLU A 23 8.73 14.53 -4.33
C GLU A 23 9.92 14.75 -3.37
N THR A 24 9.73 14.49 -2.07
CA THR A 24 10.81 14.57 -1.07
C THR A 24 11.68 13.31 -0.99
N LEU A 25 11.25 12.22 -1.63
CA LEU A 25 11.98 10.96 -1.67
C LEU A 25 13.10 11.03 -2.70
N THR A 26 14.22 10.36 -2.40
CA THR A 26 15.23 10.09 -3.44
C THR A 26 14.71 9.05 -4.42
N GLU A 27 15.36 8.90 -5.58
CA GLU A 27 15.00 7.88 -6.59
C GLU A 27 14.98 6.47 -5.97
N THR A 28 16.03 6.09 -5.23
CA THR A 28 16.11 4.80 -4.52
C THR A 28 15.01 4.63 -3.47
N GLU A 29 14.68 5.68 -2.72
CA GLU A 29 13.59 5.62 -1.73
C GLU A 29 12.22 5.48 -2.39
N PHE A 30 12.01 6.14 -3.53
CA PHE A 30 10.80 6.01 -4.31
C PHE A 30 10.65 4.59 -4.87
N ASP A 31 11.73 4.00 -5.42
CA ASP A 31 11.69 2.62 -5.92
C ASP A 31 11.40 1.61 -4.82
N VAL A 32 12.04 1.77 -3.65
CA VAL A 32 11.75 0.95 -2.46
C VAL A 32 10.30 1.12 -2.04
N MET A 33 9.75 2.33 -2.11
CA MET A 33 8.35 2.61 -1.79
C MET A 33 7.40 1.94 -2.79
N GLU A 34 7.68 2.00 -4.10
CA GLU A 34 6.87 1.30 -5.11
C GLU A 34 6.85 -0.21 -4.86
N LEU A 35 8.01 -0.83 -4.61
CA LEU A 35 8.09 -2.26 -4.33
C LEU A 35 7.36 -2.63 -3.03
N LEU A 36 7.48 -1.78 -2.00
CA LEU A 36 6.77 -1.94 -0.73
C LEU A 36 5.25 -1.93 -0.93
N ILE A 37 4.73 -0.95 -1.69
CA ILE A 37 3.30 -0.88 -2.03
C ILE A 37 2.90 -2.04 -2.94
N ARG A 38 3.79 -2.54 -3.80
CA ARG A 38 3.54 -3.77 -4.57
C ARG A 38 3.40 -5.01 -3.69
N GLY A 39 3.77 -4.92 -2.41
CA GLY A 39 3.70 -6.01 -1.44
C GLY A 39 5.00 -6.79 -1.34
N CYS A 40 6.10 -6.29 -1.91
CA CYS A 40 7.39 -6.97 -1.78
C CYS A 40 7.87 -6.96 -0.32
N GLY A 41 8.29 -8.13 0.17
CA GLY A 41 8.95 -8.28 1.46
C GLY A 41 10.34 -7.63 1.46
N ASN A 42 10.92 -7.37 2.63
CA ASN A 42 12.24 -6.73 2.70
C ASN A 42 13.36 -7.52 2.01
N LEU A 43 13.23 -8.85 1.96
CA LEU A 43 14.18 -9.72 1.27
C LEU A 43 14.02 -9.58 -0.24
N GLU A 44 12.80 -9.70 -0.76
CA GLU A 44 12.49 -9.48 -2.18
C GLU A 44 12.93 -8.09 -2.65
N ILE A 45 12.66 -7.03 -1.86
CA ILE A 45 13.12 -5.66 -2.18
C ILE A 45 14.64 -5.61 -2.23
N ALA A 46 15.33 -6.23 -1.27
CA ALA A 46 16.78 -6.21 -1.19
C ALA A 46 17.42 -6.91 -2.41
N GLU A 47 16.83 -8.02 -2.84
CA GLU A 47 17.25 -8.74 -4.05
C GLU A 47 17.03 -7.90 -5.32
N ILE A 48 15.86 -7.28 -5.46
CA ILE A 48 15.53 -6.43 -6.63
C ILE A 48 16.43 -5.19 -6.69
N GLN A 49 16.73 -4.59 -5.54
CA GLN A 49 17.55 -3.37 -5.43
C GLN A 49 19.05 -3.66 -5.27
N TYR A 50 19.46 -4.94 -5.37
CA TYR A 50 20.85 -5.38 -5.21
C TYR A 50 21.52 -4.81 -3.93
N THR A 51 20.80 -4.85 -2.82
CA THR A 51 21.23 -4.29 -1.53
C THR A 51 20.95 -5.25 -0.37
N SER A 52 21.26 -4.84 0.86
CA SER A 52 20.99 -5.67 2.05
C SER A 52 19.58 -5.45 2.59
N LYS A 53 19.00 -6.48 3.22
CA LYS A 53 17.73 -6.36 3.97
C LYS A 53 17.76 -5.26 5.04
N ASN A 54 18.92 -5.01 5.64
CA ASN A 54 19.08 -3.96 6.64
C ASN A 54 19.03 -2.57 6.01
N THR A 55 19.67 -2.41 4.85
CA THR A 55 19.61 -1.19 4.04
C THR A 55 18.16 -0.87 3.65
N VAL A 56 17.40 -1.87 3.19
CA VAL A 56 15.96 -1.71 2.90
C VAL A 56 15.17 -1.24 4.12
N ARG A 57 15.44 -1.80 5.32
CA ARG A 57 14.77 -1.35 6.56
C ARG A 57 15.07 0.11 6.86
N THR A 58 16.32 0.54 6.66
CA THR A 58 16.74 1.93 6.82
C THR A 58 16.03 2.84 5.82
N HIS A 59 15.96 2.46 4.54
CA HIS A 59 15.20 3.19 3.53
C HIS A 59 13.73 3.32 3.93
N ILE A 60 13.05 2.24 4.31
CA ILE A 60 11.65 2.26 4.75
C ILE A 60 11.45 3.20 5.95
N LYS A 61 12.38 3.21 6.92
CA LYS A 61 12.32 4.13 8.07
C LYS A 61 12.41 5.59 7.61
N HIS A 62 13.32 5.90 6.69
CA HIS A 62 13.48 7.25 6.14
C HIS A 62 12.27 7.68 5.31
N ILE A 63 11.76 6.79 4.45
CA ILE A 63 10.53 7.00 3.68
C ILE A 63 9.37 7.37 4.61
N TYR A 64 9.12 6.59 5.67
CA TYR A 64 8.06 6.92 6.62
C TYR A 64 8.26 8.24 7.34
N SER A 65 9.51 8.60 7.65
CA SER A 65 9.83 9.90 8.24
C SER A 65 9.53 11.05 7.26
N LYS A 66 9.96 10.93 6.00
CA LYS A 66 9.77 11.93 4.95
C LYS A 66 8.30 12.11 4.57
N LEU A 67 7.55 11.01 4.47
CA LEU A 67 6.12 11.02 4.17
C LEU A 67 5.24 11.39 5.38
N GLY A 68 5.82 11.62 6.57
CA GLY A 68 5.08 11.91 7.79
C GLY A 68 4.18 10.75 8.26
N VAL A 69 4.50 9.52 7.85
CA VAL A 69 3.72 8.33 8.20
C VAL A 69 4.07 7.88 9.62
N LEU A 70 3.22 8.25 10.56
CA LEU A 70 3.37 7.91 11.97
C LEU A 70 2.63 6.61 12.32
N GLY A 71 3.20 5.82 13.24
CA GLY A 71 2.58 4.59 13.72
C GLY A 71 3.44 3.87 14.73
N LYS A 72 2.82 3.03 15.56
CA LYS A 72 3.51 2.17 16.53
C LYS A 72 4.08 0.93 15.86
N ASP A 73 3.27 0.30 15.01
CA ASP A 73 3.60 -0.96 14.36
C ASP A 73 3.80 -0.76 12.86
N ARG A 74 4.55 -1.67 12.24
CA ARG A 74 4.87 -1.62 10.80
C ARG A 74 3.61 -1.66 9.94
N HIS A 75 2.70 -2.61 10.16
CA HIS A 75 1.47 -2.72 9.36
C HIS A 75 0.62 -1.45 9.39
N GLY A 76 0.62 -0.74 10.53
CA GLY A 76 -0.10 0.52 10.66
C GLY A 76 0.49 1.63 9.80
N LYS A 77 1.82 1.66 9.65
CA LYS A 77 2.51 2.59 8.75
C LYS A 77 2.28 2.18 7.30
N ASP A 78 2.40 0.89 7.01
CA ASP A 78 2.20 0.30 5.68
C ASP A 78 0.81 0.69 5.09
N GLY A 79 -0.27 0.53 5.86
CA GLY A 79 -1.62 0.87 5.40
C GLY A 79 -1.80 2.36 5.11
N LYS A 80 -1.29 3.23 5.99
CA LYS A 80 -1.30 4.69 5.77
C LYS A 80 -0.49 5.10 4.54
N ALA A 81 0.68 4.50 4.37
CA ALA A 81 1.54 4.76 3.23
C ALA A 81 0.90 4.27 1.91
N THR A 82 0.15 3.16 1.97
CA THR A 82 -0.61 2.63 0.83
C THR A 82 -1.75 3.57 0.42
N ILE A 83 -2.53 4.06 1.39
CA ILE A 83 -3.57 5.08 1.14
C ILE A 83 -2.95 6.34 0.55
N LEU A 84 -1.86 6.84 1.15
CA LEU A 84 -1.16 8.02 0.66
C LEU A 84 -0.67 7.82 -0.78
N TYR A 85 -0.06 6.67 -1.08
CA TYR A 85 0.42 6.35 -2.41
C TYR A 85 -0.71 6.31 -3.44
N MET A 86 -1.83 5.65 -3.13
CA MET A 86 -3.00 5.63 -4.02
C MET A 86 -3.51 7.04 -4.33
N ILE A 87 -3.56 7.92 -3.33
CA ILE A 87 -4.06 9.30 -3.50
C ILE A 87 -3.18 10.10 -4.47
N TYR A 88 -1.86 10.00 -4.33
CA TYR A 88 -0.91 10.79 -5.13
C TYR A 88 -0.49 10.11 -6.45
N HIS A 89 -0.62 8.78 -6.54
CA HIS A 89 -0.24 7.97 -7.70
C HIS A 89 -1.34 6.96 -8.12
N PRO A 90 -2.59 7.41 -8.35
CA PRO A 90 -3.73 6.53 -8.59
C PRO A 90 -3.56 5.59 -9.79
N LYS A 91 -2.96 6.11 -10.87
CA LYS A 91 -2.69 5.33 -12.08
C LYS A 91 -1.66 4.23 -11.85
N SER A 92 -0.49 4.57 -11.28
CA SER A 92 0.55 3.58 -10.94
C SER A 92 0.02 2.53 -9.94
N PHE A 93 -0.82 2.97 -8.99
CA PHE A 93 -1.49 2.06 -8.07
C PHE A 93 -2.35 1.04 -8.81
N LEU A 94 -3.19 1.46 -9.75
CA LEU A 94 -4.04 0.54 -10.52
C LEU A 94 -3.25 -0.35 -11.48
N ASP A 95 -2.27 0.22 -12.19
CA ASP A 95 -1.42 -0.50 -13.16
C ASP A 95 -0.59 -1.61 -12.49
N SER A 96 -0.39 -1.52 -11.16
CA SER A 96 0.35 -2.50 -10.37
C SER A 96 -0.44 -3.77 -10.00
N TYR A 97 -1.68 -3.95 -10.47
CA TYR A 97 -2.48 -5.16 -10.22
C TYR A 97 -2.54 -6.07 -11.44
N THR A 98 -2.39 -7.37 -11.21
CA THR A 98 -2.65 -8.40 -12.22
C THR A 98 -4.15 -8.56 -12.47
N LYS A 99 -4.53 -9.09 -13.63
CA LYS A 99 -5.93 -9.43 -13.95
C LYS A 99 -6.57 -10.35 -12.91
N GLU A 100 -5.78 -11.24 -12.31
CA GLU A 100 -6.26 -12.17 -11.29
C GLU A 100 -6.52 -11.46 -9.96
N GLU A 101 -5.64 -10.57 -9.53
CA GLU A 101 -5.88 -9.75 -8.33
C GLU A 101 -7.12 -8.87 -8.48
N LEU A 102 -7.38 -8.34 -9.67
CA LEU A 102 -8.58 -7.56 -9.97
C LEU A 102 -9.87 -8.39 -9.89
N LYS A 103 -9.83 -9.71 -10.18
CA LYS A 103 -10.97 -10.61 -9.93
C LYS A 103 -11.20 -10.80 -8.43
N ASN A 104 -10.13 -10.96 -7.67
CA ASN A 104 -10.20 -11.20 -6.22
C ASN A 104 -10.77 -10.03 -5.43
N VAL A 105 -10.80 -8.82 -6.01
CA VAL A 105 -11.49 -7.65 -5.44
C VAL A 105 -12.97 -7.96 -5.13
N LYS A 106 -13.66 -8.78 -5.94
CA LYS A 106 -15.06 -9.17 -5.69
C LYS A 106 -15.23 -10.02 -4.42
N LEU A 107 -14.19 -10.71 -3.97
CA LEU A 107 -14.27 -11.57 -2.80
C LEU A 107 -14.49 -10.77 -1.51
N ILE A 108 -14.17 -9.46 -1.53
CA ILE A 108 -14.46 -8.55 -0.42
C ILE A 108 -15.96 -8.45 -0.15
N ASP A 109 -16.79 -8.54 -1.20
CA ASP A 109 -18.25 -8.49 -1.08
C ASP A 109 -18.82 -9.70 -0.31
N ASN A 110 -18.04 -10.79 -0.18
CA ASN A 110 -18.41 -12.00 0.57
C ASN A 110 -17.96 -11.98 2.04
N LEU A 111 -17.28 -10.91 2.48
CA LEU A 111 -16.90 -10.76 3.88
C LEU A 111 -18.12 -10.40 4.72
N THR A 112 -18.20 -10.96 5.94
CA THR A 112 -19.27 -10.54 6.86
C THR A 112 -19.08 -9.08 7.23
N PRO A 113 -20.15 -8.34 7.62
CA PRO A 113 -20.02 -6.94 8.04
C PRO A 113 -18.94 -6.73 9.09
N ARG A 114 -18.79 -7.71 10.01
CA ARG A 114 -17.76 -7.68 11.05
C ARG A 114 -16.34 -7.87 10.50
N GLN A 115 -16.15 -8.80 9.57
CA GLN A 115 -14.88 -8.99 8.88
C GLN A 115 -14.50 -7.76 8.06
N LEU A 116 -15.48 -7.14 7.39
CA LEU A 116 -15.29 -5.92 6.63
C LEU A 116 -14.81 -4.76 7.52
N SER A 117 -15.43 -4.56 8.70
CA SER A 117 -14.96 -3.53 9.65
C SER A 117 -13.53 -3.78 10.15
N VAL A 118 -13.14 -5.04 10.37
CA VAL A 118 -11.77 -5.38 10.74
C VAL A 118 -10.81 -5.02 9.61
N LEU A 119 -11.15 -5.41 8.37
CA LEU A 119 -10.33 -5.13 7.19
C LEU A 119 -10.23 -3.63 6.89
N GLU A 120 -11.30 -2.87 7.06
CA GLU A 120 -11.33 -1.41 6.95
C GLU A 120 -10.34 -0.77 7.91
N TYR A 121 -10.46 -1.04 9.21
CA TYR A 121 -9.54 -0.46 10.20
C TYR A 121 -8.10 -0.94 10.00
N TYR A 122 -7.94 -2.16 9.51
CA TYR A 122 -6.63 -2.69 9.15
C TYR A 122 -6.00 -1.92 7.98
N ALA A 123 -6.76 -1.65 6.92
CA ALA A 123 -6.34 -0.85 5.77
C ALA A 123 -6.07 0.62 6.13
N MET A 124 -6.84 1.20 7.05
CA MET A 124 -6.58 2.52 7.64
C MET A 124 -5.28 2.59 8.47
N GLY A 125 -4.62 1.45 8.68
CA GLY A 125 -3.37 1.37 9.44
C GLY A 125 -3.56 1.42 10.96
N PHE A 126 -4.70 0.96 11.49
CA PHE A 126 -4.87 0.84 12.94
C PHE A 126 -4.11 -0.37 13.49
N SER A 127 -3.53 -0.22 14.68
CA SER A 127 -2.89 -1.34 15.38
C SER A 127 -3.93 -2.37 15.80
N TYR A 128 -3.54 -3.65 15.95
CA TYR A 128 -4.46 -4.68 16.44
C TYR A 128 -5.13 -4.32 17.76
N LYS A 129 -4.41 -3.61 18.64
CA LYS A 129 -4.98 -3.06 19.88
C LYS A 129 -6.07 -2.04 19.58
N LYS A 130 -5.80 -1.04 18.73
CA LYS A 130 -6.79 0.00 18.38
C LYS A 130 -8.01 -0.57 17.65
N ILE A 131 -7.82 -1.59 16.80
CA ILE A 131 -8.92 -2.31 16.14
C ILE A 131 -9.78 -3.03 17.19
N ALA A 132 -9.13 -3.78 18.09
CA ALA A 132 -9.77 -4.48 19.18
C ALA A 132 -10.60 -3.54 20.07
N ASP A 133 -10.01 -2.40 20.47
CA ASP A 133 -10.66 -1.37 21.28
C ASP A 133 -11.91 -0.79 20.56
N LYS A 134 -11.77 -0.44 19.28
CA LYS A 134 -12.89 0.11 18.47
C LYS A 134 -14.02 -0.87 18.26
N LEU A 135 -13.68 -2.14 18.10
CA LEU A 135 -14.65 -3.19 17.84
C LEU A 135 -15.16 -3.85 19.13
N LYS A 136 -14.61 -3.52 20.30
CA LYS A 136 -14.92 -4.14 21.59
C LYS A 136 -14.71 -5.68 21.56
N ILE A 137 -13.55 -6.11 21.08
CA ILE A 137 -13.11 -7.52 21.04
C ILE A 137 -11.67 -7.66 21.52
N SER A 138 -11.18 -8.88 21.69
CA SER A 138 -9.77 -9.08 22.06
C SER A 138 -8.81 -8.85 20.87
N LYS A 139 -7.58 -8.40 21.17
CA LYS A 139 -6.48 -8.30 20.20
C LYS A 139 -6.20 -9.65 19.51
N ASN A 140 -6.31 -10.76 20.24
CA ASN A 140 -6.10 -12.10 19.70
C ASN A 140 -7.22 -12.49 18.73
N THR A 141 -8.47 -12.09 18.99
CA THR A 141 -9.59 -12.30 18.06
C THR A 141 -9.36 -11.56 16.75
N VAL A 142 -8.81 -10.33 16.79
CA VAL A 142 -8.41 -9.59 15.57
C VAL A 142 -7.35 -10.37 14.80
N LYS A 143 -6.23 -10.71 15.45
CA LYS A 143 -5.06 -11.33 14.80
C LYS A 143 -5.32 -12.76 14.33
N ASN A 144 -5.81 -13.62 15.22
CA ASN A 144 -5.79 -15.07 15.02
C ASN A 144 -7.10 -15.60 14.40
N SER A 145 -8.20 -14.85 14.47
CA SER A 145 -9.50 -15.28 13.94
C SER A 145 -9.96 -14.41 12.79
N HIS A 146 -10.23 -13.11 13.02
CA HIS A 146 -10.79 -12.26 11.97
C HIS A 146 -9.83 -12.10 10.80
N LEU A 147 -8.57 -11.68 11.03
CA LEU A 147 -7.60 -11.49 9.95
C LEU A 147 -7.24 -12.81 9.28
N PHE A 148 -7.09 -13.90 10.05
CA PHE A 148 -6.87 -15.24 9.49
C PHE A 148 -7.99 -15.64 8.52
N ASN A 149 -9.25 -15.54 8.95
CA ASN A 149 -10.41 -15.89 8.13
C ASN A 149 -10.58 -14.94 6.93
N ILE A 150 -10.27 -13.65 7.09
CA ILE A 150 -10.27 -12.69 5.98
C ILE A 150 -9.24 -13.09 4.95
N PHE A 151 -7.98 -13.33 5.35
CA PHE A 151 -6.92 -13.72 4.42
C PHE A 151 -7.24 -15.03 3.71
N TYR A 152 -7.82 -15.99 4.41
CA TYR A 152 -8.29 -17.24 3.82
C TYR A 152 -9.38 -17.00 2.76
N LYS A 153 -10.42 -16.23 3.10
CA LYS A 153 -11.53 -15.91 2.17
C LYS A 153 -11.09 -15.07 0.96
N LEU A 154 -10.03 -14.30 1.09
CA LEU A 154 -9.44 -13.51 0.00
C LEU A 154 -8.37 -14.29 -0.79
N TYR A 155 -8.20 -15.59 -0.53
CA TYR A 155 -7.18 -16.46 -1.13
C TYR A 155 -5.76 -15.87 -1.05
N LEU A 156 -5.42 -15.27 0.08
CA LEU A 156 -4.10 -14.68 0.34
C LEU A 156 -3.16 -15.71 0.97
N GLU A 157 -2.69 -16.65 0.16
CA GLU A 157 -1.81 -17.76 0.56
C GLU A 157 -0.32 -17.37 0.68
N GLU A 158 0.00 -16.09 0.58
CA GLU A 158 1.37 -15.57 0.65
C GLU A 158 2.08 -16.05 1.94
N LYS A 159 3.29 -16.61 1.80
CA LYS A 159 4.10 -17.05 2.96
C LYS A 159 4.63 -15.86 3.76
N ASP A 160 5.01 -14.79 3.05
CA ASP A 160 5.46 -13.55 3.69
C ASP A 160 4.26 -12.79 4.28
N ALA A 161 4.27 -12.62 5.59
CA ALA A 161 3.21 -11.94 6.32
C ALA A 161 3.05 -10.47 5.89
N HIS A 162 4.14 -9.77 5.57
CA HIS A 162 4.07 -8.38 5.12
C HIS A 162 3.42 -8.28 3.74
N LYS A 163 3.81 -9.16 2.81
CA LYS A 163 3.19 -9.25 1.48
C LYS A 163 1.69 -9.49 1.56
N LYS A 164 1.29 -10.45 2.41
CA LYS A 164 -0.12 -10.74 2.71
C LYS A 164 -0.88 -9.51 3.21
N ASN A 165 -0.27 -8.78 4.14
CA ASN A 165 -0.88 -7.59 4.73
C ASN A 165 -1.09 -6.49 3.70
N ILE A 166 -0.05 -6.14 2.93
CA ILE A 166 -0.15 -5.11 1.88
C ILE A 166 -1.21 -5.52 0.85
N LYS A 167 -1.21 -6.77 0.39
CA LYS A 167 -2.18 -7.28 -0.58
C LYS A 167 -3.62 -7.17 -0.08
N ALA A 168 -3.87 -7.51 1.19
CA ALA A 168 -5.19 -7.35 1.80
C ALA A 168 -5.64 -5.88 1.87
N MET A 169 -4.74 -4.98 2.32
CA MET A 169 -5.03 -3.55 2.40
C MET A 169 -5.32 -2.97 1.01
N ARG A 170 -4.52 -3.37 0.02
CA ARG A 170 -4.64 -2.99 -1.38
C ARG A 170 -5.95 -3.38 -2.01
N LEU A 171 -6.35 -4.64 -1.87
CA LEU A 171 -7.65 -5.12 -2.35
C LEU A 171 -8.80 -4.34 -1.72
N TYR A 172 -8.75 -4.11 -0.40
CA TYR A 172 -9.77 -3.32 0.30
C TYR A 172 -9.86 -1.90 -0.23
N ILE A 173 -8.71 -1.21 -0.28
CA ILE A 173 -8.59 0.17 -0.75
C ILE A 173 -9.10 0.31 -2.19
N LEU A 174 -8.76 -0.65 -3.06
CA LEU A 174 -9.24 -0.68 -4.43
C LEU A 174 -10.77 -0.86 -4.51
N ARG A 175 -11.37 -1.70 -3.63
CA ARG A 175 -12.83 -1.90 -3.58
C ARG A 175 -13.57 -0.70 -3.01
N HIS A 176 -12.96 -0.04 -2.01
CA HIS A 176 -13.51 1.02 -1.17
C HIS A 176 -12.63 2.27 -1.15
N PRO A 177 -12.38 2.92 -2.31
CA PRO A 177 -11.49 4.06 -2.36
C PRO A 177 -12.12 5.30 -1.67
N GLU A 178 -13.43 5.28 -1.36
CA GLU A 178 -14.10 6.23 -0.46
C GLU A 178 -13.53 6.32 0.97
N ILE A 179 -12.72 5.35 1.40
CA ILE A 179 -11.98 5.37 2.68
C ILE A 179 -11.15 6.66 2.88
N ILE A 180 -10.83 7.34 1.79
CA ILE A 180 -10.09 8.62 1.77
C ILE A 180 -10.95 9.78 2.26
N HIS A 181 -12.26 9.72 2.04
CA HIS A 181 -13.23 10.75 2.42
C HIS A 181 -13.99 10.40 3.70
N HIS A 182 -14.11 9.11 4.04
CA HIS A 182 -14.93 8.65 5.15
C HIS A 182 -14.24 8.77 6.52
N LYS A 183 -14.84 9.59 7.39
CA LYS A 183 -14.72 9.44 8.85
C LYS A 183 -15.16 8.01 9.20
N PRO A 184 -14.36 7.22 9.95
CA PRO A 184 -14.77 5.88 10.33
C PRO A 184 -16.09 5.95 11.09
N SER A 185 -17.05 5.10 10.67
CA SER A 185 -18.36 4.90 11.26
C SER A 185 -18.37 5.11 12.79
N LYS A 186 -19.17 6.10 13.23
CA LYS A 186 -19.65 6.39 14.61
C LYS A 186 -18.67 6.87 15.72
N ASN A 187 -17.56 7.55 15.44
CA ASN A 187 -16.93 8.42 16.47
C ASN A 187 -15.89 9.42 15.88
N PRO A 188 -16.09 10.74 15.99
CA PRO A 188 -15.33 11.74 15.24
C PRO A 188 -13.97 12.02 15.89
N GLN A 189 -12.92 11.37 15.39
CA GLN A 189 -11.59 11.94 15.42
C GLN A 189 -11.08 11.96 13.99
N LEU A 190 -10.91 13.18 13.48
CA LEU A 190 -10.38 13.48 12.15
C LEU A 190 -9.15 12.59 11.85
N LEU A 191 -9.12 12.00 10.66
CA LEU A 191 -7.87 11.65 9.98
C LEU A 191 -7.18 12.97 9.59
N CYS A 192 -6.74 13.70 10.61
CA CYS A 192 -5.77 14.77 10.44
C CYS A 192 -4.46 14.05 10.12
N PHE A 193 -4.13 13.93 8.83
CA PHE A 193 -2.73 13.94 8.44
C PHE A 193 -2.20 15.32 8.83
N SER A 194 -1.85 15.50 10.12
CA SER A 194 -1.02 16.60 10.55
C SER A 194 0.33 16.38 9.88
N ILE A 195 0.50 16.95 8.68
CA ILE A 195 1.82 17.09 8.07
C ILE A 195 2.69 17.77 9.15
N PRO A 196 3.82 17.17 9.55
CA PRO A 196 4.69 17.80 10.53
C PRO A 196 5.05 19.21 10.08
N GLN A 197 4.82 20.22 10.94
CA GLN A 197 5.09 21.64 10.68
C GLN A 197 6.54 21.90 10.20
N GLN A 198 7.46 20.97 10.44
CA GLN A 198 8.85 21.00 9.97
C GLN A 198 9.01 21.07 8.43
N PHE A 199 7.97 20.70 7.65
CA PHE A 199 8.00 20.79 6.18
C PHE A 199 7.58 22.17 5.63
N LEU A 200 7.21 23.14 6.48
CA LEU A 200 6.86 24.51 6.07
C LEU A 200 8.06 25.45 6.01
N LYS A 201 9.27 25.00 6.39
CA LYS A 201 10.49 25.82 6.25
C LYS A 201 11.10 25.63 4.86
N LYS A 202 10.84 26.63 4.00
CA LYS A 202 11.46 26.87 2.69
C LYS A 202 12.92 26.40 2.64
N ARG A 203 13.24 25.52 1.70
CA ARG A 203 14.55 25.50 1.03
C ARG A 203 14.31 25.54 -0.47
N GLN A 204 14.79 26.62 -1.07
CA GLN A 204 14.85 26.81 -2.52
C GLN A 204 15.74 25.71 -3.10
N TYR A 205 15.20 24.90 -4.02
CA TYR A 205 16.03 24.26 -5.04
C TYR A 205 15.37 24.42 -6.40
N SER A 206 16.16 25.00 -7.28
CA SER A 206 15.91 25.43 -8.64
C SER A 206 15.77 24.26 -9.61
N SER A 207 14.75 24.34 -10.47
CA SER A 207 14.71 23.98 -11.90
C SER A 207 15.69 22.91 -12.39
N ILE A 208 15.27 21.64 -12.42
CA ILE A 208 15.79 20.62 -13.35
C ILE A 208 14.67 19.63 -13.74
N TYR A 209 13.61 20.10 -14.41
CA TYR A 209 12.67 19.22 -15.12
C TYR A 209 12.54 19.67 -16.57
N GLY A 210 13.64 19.49 -17.30
CA GLY A 210 13.68 19.61 -18.76
C GLY A 210 14.67 18.59 -19.29
N LYS A 211 14.24 17.31 -19.42
CA LYS A 211 14.80 16.21 -20.25
C LYS A 211 14.52 14.84 -19.61
N ARG A 212 13.30 14.31 -19.75
CA ARG A 212 13.05 12.85 -19.78
C ARG A 212 11.91 12.56 -20.76
N LYS A 213 12.22 12.62 -22.05
CA LYS A 213 11.50 11.91 -23.12
C LYS A 213 12.48 11.61 -24.24
N LYS A 214 13.00 10.38 -24.22
CA LYS A 214 13.38 9.49 -25.33
C LYS A 214 14.45 8.55 -24.81
N GLU A 215 14.34 7.28 -25.21
CA GLU A 215 15.17 6.13 -24.83
C GLU A 215 14.78 5.59 -23.44
N GLN A 216 14.30 4.36 -23.26
CA GLN A 216 14.49 3.12 -24.01
C GLN A 216 13.20 2.28 -24.00
N GLY A 217 12.88 1.73 -25.17
CA GLY A 217 12.00 0.57 -25.30
C GLY A 217 12.76 -0.73 -25.03
N HIS A 218 11.98 -1.81 -24.93
CA HIS A 218 12.42 -3.20 -24.78
C HIS A 218 12.99 -3.61 -23.42
N PHE A 219 12.17 -4.28 -22.60
CA PHE A 219 12.26 -5.73 -22.34
C PHE A 219 11.37 -6.09 -21.14
N PHE A 220 10.23 -6.72 -21.39
CA PHE A 220 9.68 -7.74 -20.50
C PHE A 220 8.93 -8.74 -21.37
N ASN A 221 9.68 -9.72 -21.89
CA ASN A 221 9.09 -10.86 -22.57
C ASN A 221 9.25 -12.10 -21.68
N SER A 222 8.14 -12.83 -21.60
CA SER A 222 7.88 -14.01 -20.79
C SER A 222 8.94 -15.12 -20.88
N ARG A 223 9.23 -15.80 -19.77
CA ARG A 223 9.69 -17.21 -19.73
C ARG A 223 9.01 -17.88 -18.53
N ARG A 224 7.93 -18.65 -18.72
CA ARG A 224 7.87 -20.09 -19.03
C ARG A 224 8.83 -20.97 -18.22
N PHE A 225 8.20 -21.75 -17.34
CA PHE A 225 8.74 -22.85 -16.55
C PHE A 225 9.18 -24.04 -17.43
N THR A 226 10.38 -24.55 -17.12
CA THR A 226 10.84 -25.95 -17.03
C THR A 226 10.49 -26.99 -18.11
N SER A 227 11.53 -27.58 -18.71
CA SER A 227 11.87 -29.02 -18.54
C SER A 227 13.28 -29.33 -19.07
N LEU A 228 14.19 -29.71 -18.17
CA LEU A 228 15.37 -30.57 -18.46
C LEU A 228 14.80 -31.93 -18.94
N GLY A 229 15.27 -32.60 -19.99
CA GLY A 229 16.65 -32.91 -20.35
C GLY A 229 16.82 -34.43 -20.22
N LYS A 230 16.43 -35.19 -21.25
CA LYS A 230 16.86 -36.59 -21.46
C LYS A 230 18.11 -36.54 -22.33
N THR A 231 19.15 -37.26 -21.94
CA THR A 231 19.87 -38.30 -22.73
C THR A 231 21.16 -38.67 -21.99
N SER A 232 21.27 -39.94 -21.62
CA SER A 232 22.34 -40.83 -22.08
C SER A 232 21.72 -42.19 -22.38
#